data_AF-A0A4Q2ZF36-F1
#
_entry.id   AF-A0A4Q2ZF36-F1
#
_cell.length_a   1.000
_cell.length_b   1.000
_cell.length_c   1.000
_cell.angle_alpha   90.00
_cell.angle_beta   90.00
_cell.angle_gamma   90.00
#
_symmetry.space_group_name_H-M   'P 1'
#
loop_
_entity.id
_entity.type
_entity.pdbx_description
1 polymer ?
#
loop_
_entity_poly.entity_id
_entity_poly.type
_entity_poly.pdbx_seq_one_letter_code
_entity_poly.pdbx_strand_id
1 'polypeptide(L)'
;MTLGIADAALPSGGVAGHVLGVQMDLVVGNTVSVFKRIDAGANSGATDINQSISTGLTAGAPVEVRVVMQDSTDYSVYGTSYEIFINGASVDTGNIRFTNDSRYLIFDTAPNVGPVAYDDFSLETLDAGPPVMGYVPVVGISETNPAEVSGLSKVRLHWSTQPGRVFRPTISTNLQSWDALPGGAEPPLEIDSQHHTIQWIELEIPAAYRDKGFIRLEPVR
;
A
#
# COMPACT_ATOMS: atom_id res chain seq x y z
N MET A 1 5.08 -5.70 -7.34
CA MET A 1 4.62 -5.19 -6.03
C MET A 1 5.63 -4.17 -5.55
N THR A 2 5.20 -3.06 -4.97
CA THR A 2 6.08 -2.03 -4.45
C THR A 2 5.55 -1.52 -3.11
N LEU A 3 6.44 -1.48 -2.12
CA LEU A 3 6.29 -0.73 -0.87
C LEU A 3 7.22 0.47 -0.92
N GLY A 4 6.66 1.68 -0.96
CA GLY A 4 7.40 2.94 -1.04
C GLY A 4 7.19 3.81 0.19
N ILE A 5 8.24 4.51 0.61
CA ILE A 5 8.21 5.51 1.67
C ILE A 5 8.72 6.82 1.08
N ALA A 6 7.93 7.89 1.20
CA ALA A 6 8.20 9.16 0.53
C ALA A 6 7.85 10.40 1.37
N ASP A 7 8.44 11.53 0.99
CA ASP A 7 8.15 12.88 1.51
C ASP A 7 6.86 13.49 0.90
N ALA A 8 6.25 12.83 -0.08
CA ALA A 8 5.04 13.28 -0.77
C ALA A 8 4.13 12.10 -1.12
N ALA A 9 2.81 12.33 -1.12
CA ALA A 9 1.81 11.32 -1.47
C ALA A 9 1.90 10.84 -2.94
N LEU A 10 2.43 11.68 -3.82
CA LEU A 10 2.58 11.42 -5.26
C LEU A 10 3.99 11.85 -5.69
N PRO A 11 5.02 11.04 -5.41
CA PRO A 11 6.38 11.41 -5.73
C PRO A 11 6.60 11.51 -7.25
N SER A 12 7.38 12.51 -7.67
CA SER A 12 7.77 12.66 -9.08
C SER A 12 8.68 11.50 -9.51
N GLY A 13 8.37 10.84 -10.62
CA GLY A 13 9.18 9.72 -11.13
C GLY A 13 8.70 8.32 -10.72
N GLY A 14 7.49 8.20 -10.19
CA GLY A 14 6.89 6.92 -9.79
C GLY A 14 7.72 6.27 -8.68
N VAL A 15 8.03 4.98 -8.82
CA VAL A 15 8.77 4.23 -7.80
C VAL A 15 10.18 4.83 -7.53
N ALA A 16 10.79 5.49 -8.51
CA ALA A 16 12.11 6.11 -8.34
C ALA A 16 12.07 7.41 -7.53
N GLY A 17 10.88 8.00 -7.34
CA GLY A 17 10.70 9.18 -6.51
C GLY A 17 10.41 8.87 -5.03
N HIS A 18 10.38 7.58 -4.65
CA HIS A 18 10.37 7.23 -3.23
C HIS A 18 11.74 7.48 -2.61
N VAL A 19 11.74 7.99 -1.38
CA VAL A 19 12.95 8.13 -0.57
C VAL A 19 13.54 6.74 -0.29
N LEU A 20 12.68 5.77 0.02
CA LEU A 20 13.04 4.35 0.09
C LEU A 20 11.91 3.51 -0.51
N GLY A 21 12.25 2.60 -1.42
CA GLY A 21 11.32 1.69 -2.07
C GLY A 21 11.83 0.26 -2.07
N VAL A 22 10.93 -0.68 -1.79
CA VAL A 22 11.14 -2.12 -1.94
C VAL A 22 10.18 -2.62 -3.02
N GLN A 23 10.72 -3.09 -4.13
CA GLN A 23 9.94 -3.63 -5.24
C GLN A 23 10.20 -5.11 -5.42
N MET A 24 9.14 -5.91 -5.50
CA MET A 24 9.20 -7.26 -6.04
C MET A 24 8.88 -7.26 -7.53
N ASP A 25 9.70 -7.96 -8.30
CA ASP A 25 9.51 -8.16 -9.72
C ASP A 25 9.68 -9.63 -10.11
N LEU A 26 8.94 -10.04 -11.13
CA LEU A 26 9.08 -11.37 -11.72
C LEU A 26 10.29 -11.37 -12.65
N VAL A 27 11.28 -12.20 -12.34
CA VAL A 27 12.45 -12.38 -13.19
C VAL A 27 12.33 -13.67 -14.01
N VAL A 28 13.22 -13.84 -14.98
CA VAL A 28 13.21 -14.99 -15.90
C VAL A 28 13.25 -16.31 -15.11
N GLY A 29 12.36 -17.25 -15.46
CA GLY A 29 12.30 -18.58 -14.86
C GLY A 29 11.30 -18.76 -13.71
N ASN A 30 10.23 -17.97 -13.65
CA ASN A 30 9.18 -18.03 -12.60
C ASN A 30 9.71 -17.80 -11.17
N THR A 31 10.80 -17.04 -11.04
CA THR A 31 11.29 -16.60 -9.74
C THR A 31 11.02 -15.12 -9.56
N VAL A 32 10.85 -14.73 -8.31
CA VAL A 32 10.66 -13.35 -7.90
C VAL A 32 11.95 -12.86 -7.27
N SER A 33 12.33 -11.63 -7.62
CA SER A 33 13.43 -10.91 -6.98
C SER A 33 12.91 -9.66 -6.30
N VAL A 34 13.53 -9.31 -5.19
CA VAL A 34 13.28 -8.09 -4.43
C VAL A 34 14.40 -7.10 -4.75
N PHE A 35 14.00 -5.88 -5.06
CA PHE A 35 14.88 -4.78 -5.42
C PHE A 35 14.67 -3.63 -4.45
N LYS A 36 15.78 -3.04 -4.00
CA LYS A 36 15.83 -1.75 -3.34
C LYS A 36 15.90 -0.64 -4.36
N ARG A 37 15.20 0.45 -4.08
CA ARG A 37 15.27 1.71 -4.81
C ARG A 37 15.33 2.85 -3.83
N ILE A 38 16.32 3.72 -3.99
CA ILE A 38 16.47 4.94 -3.19
C ILE A 38 16.61 6.12 -4.14
N ASP A 39 15.87 7.20 -3.88
CA ASP A 39 16.07 8.47 -4.58
C ASP A 39 17.53 8.92 -4.42
N ALA A 40 18.17 9.31 -5.52
CA ALA A 40 19.56 9.74 -5.52
C ALA A 40 19.85 10.92 -4.57
N GLY A 41 18.86 11.78 -4.29
CA GLY A 41 18.98 12.87 -3.32
C GLY A 41 18.79 12.45 -1.86
N ALA A 42 18.32 11.22 -1.64
CA ALA A 42 18.00 10.66 -0.33
C ALA A 42 19.11 9.78 0.25
N ASN A 43 20.15 9.42 -0.52
CA ASN A 43 21.35 8.76 0.02
C ASN A 43 22.64 9.43 -0.46
N SER A 44 23.74 9.23 0.27
CA SER A 44 25.05 9.76 -0.10
C SER A 44 25.69 9.07 -1.30
N GLY A 45 25.22 7.86 -1.64
CA GLY A 45 25.77 7.02 -2.71
C GLY A 45 25.21 7.32 -4.10
N ALA A 46 23.98 7.83 -4.22
CA ALA A 46 23.27 8.13 -5.46
C ALA A 46 23.17 6.97 -6.49
N THR A 47 23.47 5.73 -6.10
CA THR A 47 23.61 4.59 -7.03
C THR A 47 22.57 3.49 -6.87
N ASP A 48 21.80 3.49 -5.79
CA ASP A 48 20.99 2.33 -5.39
C ASP A 48 19.60 2.35 -6.03
N ILE A 49 19.57 2.50 -7.35
CA ILE A 49 18.36 2.36 -8.16
C ILE A 49 18.37 0.94 -8.72
N ASN A 50 17.37 0.13 -8.35
CA ASN A 50 17.22 -1.27 -8.79
C ASN A 50 18.30 -2.23 -8.28
N GLN A 51 18.82 -2.01 -7.07
CA GLN A 51 19.74 -2.97 -6.48
C GLN A 51 18.95 -4.20 -6.02
N SER A 52 19.30 -5.40 -6.52
CA SER A 52 18.70 -6.63 -6.01
C SER A 52 19.20 -6.89 -4.58
N ILE A 53 18.26 -7.11 -3.66
CA ILE A 53 18.51 -7.39 -2.24
C ILE A 53 18.05 -8.79 -1.83
N SER A 54 17.22 -9.45 -2.64
CA SER A 54 16.85 -10.85 -2.47
C SER A 54 16.45 -11.45 -3.82
N THR A 55 16.79 -12.71 -4.07
CA THR A 55 16.54 -13.38 -5.35
C THR A 55 16.11 -14.83 -5.15
N GLY A 56 15.42 -15.41 -6.13
CA GLY A 56 15.08 -16.83 -6.14
C GLY A 56 13.84 -17.19 -5.31
N LEU A 57 13.00 -16.20 -4.99
CA LEU A 57 11.72 -16.45 -4.34
C LEU A 57 10.77 -17.14 -5.33
N THR A 58 9.97 -18.08 -4.85
CA THR A 58 9.03 -18.82 -5.71
C THR A 58 7.84 -17.92 -6.07
N ALA A 59 7.53 -17.79 -7.36
CA ALA A 59 6.32 -17.07 -7.78
C ALA A 59 5.05 -17.75 -7.22
N GLY A 60 4.13 -16.93 -6.69
CA GLY A 60 2.87 -17.40 -6.09
C GLY A 60 3.00 -17.87 -4.63
N ALA A 61 4.20 -17.95 -4.07
CA ALA A 61 4.38 -18.14 -2.63
C ALA A 61 4.20 -16.80 -1.89
N PRO A 62 3.67 -16.79 -0.66
CA PRO A 62 3.67 -15.61 0.19
C PRO A 62 5.10 -15.09 0.42
N VAL A 63 5.25 -13.78 0.43
CA VAL A 63 6.52 -13.11 0.75
C VAL A 63 6.24 -12.07 1.82
N GLU A 64 6.89 -12.23 2.98
CA GLU A 64 6.86 -11.25 4.03
C GLU A 64 7.90 -10.16 3.72
N VAL A 65 7.46 -8.90 3.74
CA VAL A 65 8.32 -7.72 3.61
C VAL A 65 8.15 -6.87 4.85
N ARG A 66 9.23 -6.63 5.58
CA ARG A 66 9.24 -5.74 6.75
C ARG A 66 10.33 -4.70 6.60
N VAL A 67 9.99 -3.43 6.80
CA VAL A 67 10.94 -2.33 6.83
C VAL A 67 10.89 -1.69 8.22
N VAL A 68 12.04 -1.62 8.88
CA VAL A 68 12.19 -0.95 10.17
C VAL A 68 12.98 0.33 9.93
N MET A 69 12.51 1.44 10.50
CA MET A 69 13.18 2.74 10.41
C MET A 69 13.34 3.37 11.78
N GLN A 70 14.49 4.00 11.97
CA GLN A 70 14.72 4.95 13.04
C GLN A 70 14.84 6.33 12.42
N ASP A 71 13.75 7.09 12.48
CA ASP A 71 13.65 8.36 11.79
C ASP A 71 14.48 9.47 12.46
N SER A 72 15.04 10.36 11.65
CA SER A 72 15.75 11.55 12.06
C SER A 72 14.91 12.77 11.73
N THR A 73 14.84 13.71 12.68
CA THR A 73 14.22 15.03 12.47
C THR A 73 15.21 16.07 11.92
N ASP A 74 16.50 15.72 11.78
CA ASP A 74 17.48 16.53 11.07
C ASP A 74 17.48 16.16 9.58
N TYR A 75 16.71 16.94 8.81
CA TYR A 75 16.55 16.79 7.35
C TYR A 75 17.72 17.35 6.54
N SER A 76 18.81 17.77 7.19
CA SER A 76 20.03 18.20 6.51
C SER A 76 21.03 17.05 6.30
N VAL A 77 20.91 15.97 7.08
CA VAL A 77 21.83 14.82 7.10
C VAL A 77 21.12 13.52 6.73
N TYR A 78 21.89 12.51 6.30
CA TYR A 78 21.41 11.13 6.13
C TYR A 78 21.26 10.44 7.49
N GLY A 79 20.40 10.99 8.34
CA GLY A 79 20.25 10.60 9.74
C GLY A 79 19.24 9.47 9.98
N THR A 80 18.31 9.23 9.05
CA THR A 80 17.31 8.18 9.20
C THR A 80 17.93 6.84 8.82
N SER A 81 18.05 5.91 9.75
CA SER A 81 18.51 4.55 9.44
C SER A 81 17.34 3.63 9.10
N TYR A 82 17.58 2.69 8.18
CA TYR A 82 16.61 1.66 7.81
C TYR A 82 17.23 0.27 7.80
N GLU A 83 16.37 -0.73 7.99
CA GLU A 83 16.68 -2.15 7.79
C GLU A 83 15.50 -2.84 7.10
N ILE A 84 15.80 -3.64 6.07
CA ILE A 84 14.82 -4.37 5.26
C ILE A 84 14.95 -5.85 5.58
N PHE A 85 13.82 -6.49 5.86
CA PHE A 85 13.70 -7.91 6.07
C PHE A 85 12.80 -8.55 5.00
N ILE A 86 13.23 -9.71 4.50
CA ILE A 86 12.44 -10.56 3.59
C ILE A 86 12.34 -11.95 4.20
N ASN A 87 11.10 -12.42 4.44
CA ASN A 87 10.84 -13.69 5.13
C ASN A 87 11.63 -13.82 6.44
N GLY A 88 11.61 -12.76 7.26
CA GLY A 88 12.31 -12.67 8.55
C GLY A 88 13.83 -12.46 8.49
N ALA A 89 14.49 -12.61 7.33
CA ALA A 89 15.93 -12.40 7.19
C ALA A 89 16.25 -10.93 6.88
N SER A 90 17.20 -10.33 7.61
CA SER A 90 17.74 -9.01 7.26
C SER A 90 18.52 -9.11 5.97
N VAL A 91 18.13 -8.34 4.96
CA VAL A 91 18.72 -8.41 3.60
C VAL A 91 19.43 -7.13 3.20
N ASP A 92 19.11 -6.00 3.81
CA ASP A 92 19.72 -4.71 3.48
C ASP A 92 19.55 -3.70 4.63
N THR A 93 20.55 -2.85 4.82
CA THR A 93 20.54 -1.76 5.81
C THR A 93 21.19 -0.53 5.22
N GLY A 94 20.86 0.63 5.78
CA GLY A 94 21.57 1.85 5.44
C GLY A 94 20.97 3.09 6.08
N ASN A 95 21.36 4.23 5.53
CA ASN A 95 20.90 5.54 5.96
C ASN A 95 20.33 6.31 4.77
N ILE A 96 19.23 7.01 5.02
CA ILE A 96 18.56 7.91 4.10
C ILE A 96 18.32 9.26 4.77
N ARG A 97 17.89 10.22 3.96
CA ARG A 97 17.43 11.53 4.41
C ARG A 97 16.07 11.83 3.82
N PHE A 98 15.11 12.11 4.70
CA PHE A 98 13.89 12.80 4.34
C PHE A 98 14.13 14.31 4.26
N THR A 99 13.36 14.99 3.41
CA THR A 99 13.48 16.44 3.16
C THR A 99 12.52 17.27 4.02
N ASN A 100 11.52 16.62 4.62
CA ASN A 100 10.55 17.26 5.50
C ASN A 100 10.05 16.27 6.57
N ASP A 101 8.99 16.64 7.31
CA ASP A 101 8.39 15.86 8.40
C ASP A 101 7.24 14.94 7.97
N SER A 102 6.93 14.89 6.68
CA SER A 102 5.85 14.07 6.14
C SER A 102 6.35 12.66 5.79
N ARG A 103 5.57 11.64 6.13
CA ARG A 103 5.87 10.24 5.82
C ARG A 103 4.67 9.61 5.14
N TYR A 104 4.82 9.30 3.87
CA TYR A 104 3.80 8.60 3.09
C TYR A 104 4.25 7.16 2.87
N LEU A 105 3.43 6.20 3.31
CA LEU A 105 3.56 4.81 2.93
C LEU A 105 2.70 4.56 1.70
N ILE A 106 3.34 4.12 0.61
CA ILE A 106 2.73 4.00 -0.70
C ILE A 106 2.82 2.55 -1.14
N PHE A 107 1.67 1.95 -1.46
CA PHE A 107 1.58 0.65 -2.10
C PHE A 107 1.30 0.86 -3.58
N ASP A 108 2.15 0.31 -4.43
CA ASP A 108 2.02 0.45 -5.87
C ASP A 108 2.36 -0.87 -6.58
N THR A 109 1.86 -1.04 -7.80
CA THR A 109 2.19 -2.16 -8.67
C THR A 109 2.92 -1.62 -9.88
N ALA A 110 4.20 -1.99 -10.02
CA ALA A 110 4.97 -1.59 -11.19
C ALA A 110 4.28 -2.00 -12.50
N PRO A 111 4.37 -1.18 -13.56
CA PRO A 111 3.80 -1.49 -14.86
C PRO A 111 4.28 -2.86 -15.35
N ASN A 112 3.36 -3.69 -15.84
CA ASN A 112 3.60 -5.05 -16.36
C ASN A 112 3.91 -6.14 -15.31
N VAL A 113 3.83 -5.84 -14.02
CA VAL A 113 3.78 -6.87 -12.99
C VAL A 113 2.32 -7.34 -12.90
N GLY A 114 2.09 -8.66 -12.95
CA GLY A 114 0.75 -9.28 -12.88
C GLY A 114 -0.02 -8.90 -11.61
N PRO A 115 -1.25 -9.42 -11.41
CA PRO A 115 -2.03 -9.11 -10.22
C PRO A 115 -1.24 -9.45 -8.95
N VAL A 116 -1.18 -8.51 -8.01
CA VAL A 116 -0.53 -8.65 -6.70
C VAL A 116 -1.60 -8.55 -5.63
N ALA A 117 -1.61 -9.52 -4.72
CA ALA A 117 -2.37 -9.44 -3.48
C ALA A 117 -1.47 -8.93 -2.35
N TYR A 118 -1.97 -7.99 -1.56
CA TYR A 118 -1.37 -7.55 -0.31
C TYR A 118 -2.23 -8.09 0.83
N ASP A 119 -1.61 -8.66 1.85
CA ASP A 119 -2.29 -9.18 3.03
C ASP A 119 -1.43 -8.95 4.28
N ASP A 120 -2.02 -9.12 5.47
CA ASP A 120 -1.36 -9.04 6.79
C ASP A 120 -0.52 -7.75 6.99
N PHE A 121 -1.09 -6.61 6.63
CA PHE A 121 -0.44 -5.32 6.81
C PHE A 121 -0.43 -4.88 8.29
N SER A 122 0.74 -4.54 8.81
CA SER A 122 0.90 -3.86 10.10
C SER A 122 1.86 -2.67 9.99
N LEU A 123 1.61 -1.66 10.82
CA LEU A 123 2.52 -0.54 11.03
C LEU A 123 2.56 -0.22 12.52
N GLU A 124 3.75 -0.33 13.08
CA GLU A 124 3.98 -0.25 14.52
C GLU A 124 5.05 0.80 14.81
N THR A 125 4.85 1.57 15.87
CA THR A 125 5.91 2.40 16.46
C THR A 125 6.62 1.56 17.51
N LEU A 126 7.92 1.31 17.33
CA LEU A 126 8.74 0.61 18.31
C LEU A 126 9.15 1.58 19.43
N ASP A 127 9.14 1.13 20.69
CA ASP A 127 9.43 1.94 21.90
C ASP A 127 10.89 2.45 22.03
N ALA A 128 11.65 2.50 20.93
CA ALA A 128 13.04 2.95 20.92
C ALA A 128 13.13 4.42 20.45
N GLY A 129 13.37 5.34 21.38
CA GLY A 129 13.67 6.74 21.07
C GLY A 129 13.08 7.74 22.08
N PRO A 130 13.46 9.04 22.00
CA PRO A 130 12.76 10.07 22.75
C PRO A 130 11.28 10.10 22.34
N PRO A 131 10.35 10.40 23.27
CA PRO A 131 8.93 10.49 22.95
C PRO A 131 8.72 11.55 21.85
N VAL A 132 8.41 11.09 20.65
CA VAL A 132 8.05 11.96 19.52
C VAL A 132 6.54 12.12 19.54
N MET A 133 6.06 13.36 19.47
CA MET A 133 4.67 13.65 19.10
C MET A 133 4.51 13.31 17.60
N GLY A 134 4.40 12.02 17.30
CA GLY A 134 4.09 11.54 15.96
C GLY A 134 2.59 11.55 15.74
N TYR A 135 2.16 11.92 14.54
CA TYR A 135 0.81 11.58 14.11
C TYR A 135 0.74 10.06 13.91
N VAL A 136 -0.35 9.44 14.38
CA VAL A 136 -0.62 8.02 14.07
C VAL A 136 -0.60 7.90 12.54
N PRO A 137 0.26 7.05 11.96
CA PRO A 137 0.36 6.95 10.53
C PRO A 137 -0.99 6.54 9.94
N VAL A 138 -1.49 7.34 9.00
CA VAL A 138 -2.79 7.11 8.36
C VAL A 138 -2.55 6.18 7.18
N VAL A 139 -2.96 4.92 7.34
CA VAL A 139 -2.92 3.95 6.24
C VAL A 139 -4.27 4.00 5.54
N GLY A 140 -4.28 4.54 4.33
CA GLY A 140 -5.46 4.55 3.47
C GLY A 140 -5.44 3.37 2.51
N ILE A 141 -6.07 2.26 2.86
CA ILE A 141 -6.36 1.20 1.90
C ILE A 141 -7.70 1.55 1.28
N SER A 142 -7.68 1.99 0.03
CA SER A 142 -8.88 2.13 -0.78
C SER A 142 -8.68 1.30 -2.03
N GLU A 143 -9.59 0.34 -2.24
CA GLU A 143 -9.70 -0.34 -3.51
C GLU A 143 -10.34 0.63 -4.51
N THR A 144 -9.50 1.50 -5.08
CA THR A 144 -9.89 2.44 -6.15
C THR A 144 -9.99 1.74 -7.50
N ASN A 145 -9.30 0.60 -7.63
CA ASN A 145 -9.35 -0.25 -8.80
C ASN A 145 -10.43 -1.33 -8.66
N PRO A 146 -11.32 -1.50 -9.63
CA PRO A 146 -12.34 -2.54 -9.64
C PRO A 146 -11.81 -3.95 -9.37
N ALA A 147 -12.31 -4.63 -8.33
CA ALA A 147 -12.06 -6.06 -8.12
C ALA A 147 -13.18 -6.92 -8.72
N GLU A 148 -12.81 -7.98 -9.43
CA GLU A 148 -13.77 -8.96 -9.96
C GLU A 148 -14.40 -9.75 -8.81
N VAL A 149 -15.73 -9.78 -8.77
CA VAL A 149 -16.53 -10.50 -7.77
C VAL A 149 -17.40 -11.59 -8.42
N SER A 150 -17.04 -12.02 -9.63
CA SER A 150 -17.73 -13.10 -10.33
C SER A 150 -17.66 -14.41 -9.54
N GLY A 151 -18.76 -15.15 -9.52
CA GLY A 151 -18.95 -16.40 -8.78
C GLY A 151 -19.25 -16.23 -7.30
N LEU A 152 -19.25 -15.00 -6.76
CA LEU A 152 -19.46 -14.76 -5.34
C LEU A 152 -20.89 -14.35 -5.02
N SER A 153 -21.42 -14.83 -3.90
CA SER A 153 -22.70 -14.35 -3.35
C SER A 153 -22.53 -13.17 -2.41
N LYS A 154 -21.33 -13.02 -1.81
CA LYS A 154 -20.97 -11.96 -0.89
C LYS A 154 -19.56 -11.45 -1.15
N VAL A 155 -19.30 -10.23 -0.73
CA VAL A 155 -17.98 -9.61 -0.75
C VAL A 155 -17.71 -8.94 0.58
N ARG A 156 -16.48 -9.09 1.08
CA ARG A 156 -15.99 -8.32 2.23
C ARG A 156 -15.15 -7.17 1.73
N LEU A 157 -15.61 -5.95 1.97
CA LEU A 157 -14.87 -4.74 1.68
C LEU A 157 -14.10 -4.32 2.92
N HIS A 158 -12.82 -4.02 2.74
CA HIS A 158 -11.97 -3.44 3.75
C HIS A 158 -11.61 -2.01 3.33
N TRP A 159 -11.64 -1.08 4.28
CA TRP A 159 -11.21 0.29 4.01
C TRP A 159 -10.56 0.90 5.24
N SER A 160 -9.74 1.91 5.01
CA SER A 160 -9.38 2.86 6.06
C SER A 160 -9.20 4.23 5.44
N THR A 161 -9.66 5.27 6.13
CA THR A 161 -9.60 6.65 5.65
C THR A 161 -9.51 7.64 6.81
N GLN A 162 -9.22 8.90 6.50
CA GLN A 162 -9.30 9.99 7.47
C GLN A 162 -10.73 10.12 8.03
N PRO A 163 -10.90 10.38 9.34
CA PRO A 163 -12.18 10.72 9.93
C PRO A 163 -12.87 11.85 9.18
N GLY A 164 -14.17 11.69 8.96
CA GLY A 164 -14.99 12.63 8.20
C GLY A 164 -15.00 12.40 6.68
N ARG A 165 -14.17 11.49 6.15
CA ARG A 165 -14.28 11.01 4.76
C ARG A 165 -15.33 9.93 4.65
N VAL A 166 -16.13 10.02 3.61
CA VAL A 166 -17.23 9.09 3.32
C VAL A 166 -17.05 8.49 1.94
N PHE A 167 -17.21 7.18 1.86
CA PHE A 167 -17.14 6.40 0.63
C PHE A 167 -18.46 5.70 0.38
N ARG A 168 -18.68 5.33 -0.88
CA ARG A 168 -19.83 4.56 -1.34
C ARG A 168 -19.36 3.32 -2.08
N PRO A 169 -19.71 2.11 -1.62
CA PRO A 169 -19.52 0.91 -2.41
C PRO A 169 -20.34 0.97 -3.69
N THR A 170 -19.69 0.76 -4.83
CA THR A 170 -20.33 0.73 -6.15
C THR A 170 -19.99 -0.56 -6.87
N ILE A 171 -20.93 -1.06 -7.68
CA ILE A 171 -20.80 -2.30 -8.43
C ILE A 171 -21.06 -2.05 -9.92
N SER A 172 -20.36 -2.77 -10.80
CA SER A 172 -20.49 -2.66 -12.25
C SER A 172 -20.46 -4.04 -12.90
N THR A 173 -21.08 -4.18 -14.08
CA THR A 173 -20.92 -5.36 -14.94
C THR A 173 -19.99 -5.12 -16.14
N ASN A 174 -19.57 -3.88 -16.37
CA ASN A 174 -18.90 -3.46 -17.61
C ASN A 174 -17.80 -2.41 -17.39
N LEU A 175 -17.54 -2.00 -16.15
CA LEU A 175 -16.60 -0.95 -15.73
C LEU A 175 -16.93 0.47 -16.21
N GLN A 176 -17.98 0.65 -17.01
CA GLN A 176 -18.41 1.94 -17.56
C GLN A 176 -19.56 2.56 -16.75
N SER A 177 -20.51 1.73 -16.31
CA SER A 177 -21.65 2.13 -15.48
C SER A 177 -21.53 1.53 -14.09
N TRP A 178 -21.70 2.37 -13.07
CA TRP A 178 -21.51 2.01 -11.67
C TRP A 178 -22.79 2.28 -10.88
N ASP A 179 -23.33 1.24 -10.26
CA ASP A 179 -24.52 1.31 -9.43
C ASP A 179 -24.13 1.26 -7.96
N ALA A 180 -24.75 2.09 -7.14
CA ALA A 180 -24.52 2.07 -5.70
C ALA A 180 -25.05 0.76 -5.11
N LEU A 181 -24.26 0.13 -4.23
CA LEU A 181 -24.77 -1.00 -3.47
C LEU A 181 -25.81 -0.53 -2.44
N PRO A 182 -26.93 -1.25 -2.28
CA PRO A 182 -27.96 -0.87 -1.35
C PRO A 182 -27.47 -1.01 0.09
N GLY A 183 -27.69 0.01 0.90
CA GLY A 183 -27.42 -0.01 2.34
C GLY A 183 -28.74 -0.08 3.09
N GLY A 184 -29.05 -1.23 3.69
CA GLY A 184 -30.19 -1.39 4.61
C GLY A 184 -31.44 -0.57 4.24
N ALA A 185 -31.88 0.31 5.14
CA ALA A 185 -33.16 1.02 5.04
C ALA A 185 -33.14 2.32 4.21
N GLU A 186 -31.96 2.90 3.90
CA GLU A 186 -31.87 4.13 3.10
C GLU A 186 -30.69 4.05 2.10
N PRO A 187 -30.97 3.86 0.80
CA PRO A 187 -29.92 3.85 -0.22
C PRO A 187 -29.56 5.27 -0.67
N PRO A 188 -28.29 5.51 -1.04
CA PRO A 188 -27.20 4.53 -1.17
C PRO A 188 -26.38 4.28 0.12
N LEU A 189 -25.76 3.10 0.25
CA LEU A 189 -24.86 2.79 1.37
C LEU A 189 -23.67 3.77 1.39
N GLU A 190 -23.51 4.47 2.50
CA GLU A 190 -22.33 5.29 2.76
C GLU A 190 -21.56 4.71 3.94
N ILE A 191 -20.25 4.56 3.76
CA ILE A 191 -19.33 4.06 4.77
C ILE A 191 -18.34 5.16 5.14
N ASP A 192 -18.08 5.34 6.42
CA ASP A 192 -17.05 6.22 6.94
C ASP A 192 -16.04 5.43 7.76
N SER A 193 -14.98 6.10 8.20
CA SER A 193 -14.10 5.57 9.23
C SER A 193 -14.11 6.53 10.41
N GLN A 194 -14.73 6.15 11.52
CA GLN A 194 -14.72 6.98 12.74
C GLN A 194 -13.36 6.99 13.43
N HIS A 195 -12.53 5.99 13.14
CA HIS A 195 -11.19 5.82 13.69
C HIS A 195 -10.20 5.50 12.56
N HIS A 196 -8.91 5.80 12.75
CA HIS A 196 -7.84 5.52 11.78
C HIS A 196 -7.45 4.04 11.71
N THR A 197 -8.41 3.14 11.86
CA THR A 197 -8.21 1.69 11.80
C THR A 197 -8.83 1.12 10.53
N ILE A 198 -8.40 -0.08 10.12
CA ILE A 198 -9.04 -0.81 9.03
C ILE A 198 -10.43 -1.24 9.49
N GLN A 199 -11.44 -0.76 8.77
CA GLN A 199 -12.83 -1.12 8.92
C GLN A 199 -13.20 -2.16 7.85
N TRP A 200 -14.26 -2.90 8.10
CA TRP A 200 -14.77 -3.86 7.11
C TRP A 200 -16.30 -4.00 7.17
N ILE A 201 -16.87 -4.39 6.04
CA ILE A 201 -18.29 -4.70 5.89
C ILE A 201 -18.46 -5.86 4.92
N GLU A 202 -19.39 -6.75 5.22
CA GLU A 202 -19.80 -7.83 4.33
C GLU A 202 -21.10 -7.41 3.61
N LEU A 203 -21.08 -7.45 2.29
CA LEU A 203 -22.20 -7.06 1.43
C LEU A 203 -22.64 -8.25 0.58
N GLU A 204 -23.95 -8.40 0.42
CA GLU A 204 -24.52 -9.34 -0.55
C GLU A 204 -24.34 -8.78 -1.97
N ILE A 205 -23.85 -9.62 -2.88
CA ILE A 205 -23.75 -9.27 -4.29
C ILE A 205 -25.14 -9.50 -4.92
N PRO A 206 -25.77 -8.46 -5.51
CA PRO A 206 -27.06 -8.63 -6.14
C PRO A 206 -26.97 -9.63 -7.29
N ALA A 207 -28.00 -10.46 -7.47
CA ALA A 207 -27.98 -11.58 -8.39
C ALA A 207 -27.55 -11.21 -9.83
N ALA A 208 -27.92 -10.01 -10.30
CA ALA A 208 -27.56 -9.50 -11.62
C ALA A 208 -26.05 -9.30 -11.85
N TYR A 209 -25.25 -9.24 -10.79
CA TYR A 209 -23.81 -8.98 -10.85
C TYR A 209 -22.96 -10.22 -10.53
N ARG A 210 -23.57 -11.35 -10.13
CA ARG A 210 -22.80 -12.51 -9.62
C ARG A 210 -21.92 -13.18 -10.67
N ASP A 211 -22.16 -12.99 -11.97
CA ASP A 211 -21.39 -13.69 -13.01
C ASP A 211 -20.29 -12.82 -13.64
N LYS A 212 -20.32 -11.51 -13.42
CA LYS A 212 -19.49 -10.52 -14.14
C LYS A 212 -19.32 -9.19 -13.38
N GLY A 213 -19.54 -9.24 -12.08
CA GLY A 213 -19.54 -8.07 -11.23
C GLY A 213 -18.13 -7.59 -10.94
N PHE A 214 -17.98 -6.28 -10.84
CA PHE A 214 -16.80 -5.61 -10.30
C PHE A 214 -17.20 -4.65 -9.20
N ILE A 215 -16.43 -4.53 -8.15
CA ILE A 215 -16.71 -3.65 -7.01
C ILE A 215 -15.60 -2.62 -6.79
N ARG A 216 -15.94 -1.43 -6.31
CA ARG A 216 -14.98 -0.42 -5.85
C ARG A 216 -15.59 0.49 -4.78
N LEU A 217 -14.74 1.27 -4.10
CA LEU A 217 -15.17 2.37 -3.23
C LEU A 217 -15.06 3.71 -3.94
N GLU A 218 -16.18 4.43 -4.07
CA GLU A 218 -16.25 5.78 -4.63
C GLU A 218 -16.21 6.83 -3.52
N PRO A 219 -15.33 7.84 -3.58
CA PRO A 219 -15.36 8.96 -2.63
C PRO A 219 -16.63 9.80 -2.79
N VAL A 220 -17.31 10.12 -1.68
CA VAL A 220 -18.51 10.98 -1.66
C VAL A 220 -18.19 12.39 -1.14
N ARG A 221 -17.45 12.47 -0.02
CA ARG A 221 -17.02 13.72 0.62
C ARG A 221 -15.82 13.50 1.53
#